data_AF-V4P9B5-F1
#
_entry.id   AF-V4P9B5-F1
#
_cell.length_a   1.000
_cell.length_b   1.000
_cell.length_c   1.000
_cell.angle_alpha   90.00
_cell.angle_beta   90.00
_cell.angle_gamma   90.00
#
_symmetry.space_group_name_H-M   'P 1'
#
loop_
_entity.id
_entity.type
_entity.pdbx_description
1 polymer ?
#
loop_
_entity_poly.entity_id
_entity_poly.type
_entity_poly.pdbx_seq_one_letter_code
_entity_poly.pdbx_strand_id
1 'polypeptide(L)'
;MPLTFDTLSPSLGVREDAYGNPVGKALPEWTGCQRLPDVDLVGRTCRLTPYSEMYANGLYEAYARDDGGMWSYLPYGPFDSASAVNDIIRSYQENKDFHTFVILDAEQPVGHASFMRYDLPHGSVEVGGVTFSPALRRSTVATEAMYLMMRHAFEHGYRRYEWKCNQLNMPSNLAALRLGFTFEGVFRNAQVARGDRRDTTWYSVIVEEWPQVRKRLEAWLNPANFDVNGVQRRALRNLPL
;
A
#
# COMPACT_ATOMS: atom_id res chain seq x y z
N MET A 1 13.40 23.00 18.02
CA MET A 1 13.42 23.52 16.64
C MET A 1 12.05 24.15 16.39
N PRO A 2 11.94 25.39 15.92
CA PRO A 2 10.63 25.97 15.61
C PRO A 2 9.98 25.16 14.49
N LEU A 3 8.70 24.82 14.67
CA LEU A 3 7.88 24.18 13.64
C LEU A 3 7.58 25.24 12.58
N THR A 4 8.30 25.17 11.47
CA THR A 4 8.06 26.00 10.28
C THR A 4 7.38 25.16 9.21
N PHE A 5 6.69 25.80 8.26
CA PHE A 5 6.06 25.09 7.13
C PHE A 5 7.08 24.23 6.37
N ASP A 6 8.29 24.75 6.15
CA ASP A 6 9.36 24.05 5.44
C ASP A 6 9.86 22.81 6.19
N THR A 7 9.84 22.83 7.53
CA THR A 7 10.25 21.66 8.32
C THR A 7 9.20 20.54 8.36
N LEU A 8 7.92 20.87 8.14
CA LEU A 8 6.81 19.91 8.22
C LEU A 8 6.34 19.43 6.86
N SER A 9 6.45 20.27 5.83
CA SER A 9 6.04 19.96 4.46
C SER A 9 6.89 20.78 3.47
N PRO A 10 8.14 20.34 3.18
CA PRO A 10 9.05 21.06 2.29
C PRO A 10 8.48 21.30 0.88
N SER A 11 7.54 20.46 0.45
CA SER A 11 6.90 20.53 -0.87
C SER A 11 5.63 21.39 -0.92
N LEU A 12 5.18 21.97 0.22
CA LEU A 12 3.93 22.71 0.31
C LEU A 12 3.83 23.83 -0.74
N GLY A 13 4.95 24.54 -0.95
CA GLY A 13 5.05 25.74 -1.79
C GLY A 13 4.12 26.85 -1.29
N VAL A 14 4.65 27.96 -0.77
CA VAL A 14 3.81 29.00 -0.19
C VAL A 14 3.63 30.17 -1.17
N ARG A 15 2.39 30.63 -1.30
CA ARG A 15 2.03 31.88 -1.98
C ARG A 15 1.06 32.68 -1.10
N GLU A 16 0.80 33.92 -1.45
CA GLU A 16 -0.27 34.71 -0.82
C GLU A 16 -1.60 34.56 -1.59
N ASP A 17 -2.70 34.61 -0.86
CA ASP A 17 -4.04 34.76 -1.42
C ASP A 17 -4.43 36.24 -1.61
N ALA A 18 -5.65 36.51 -2.05
CA ALA A 18 -6.14 37.87 -2.28
C ALA A 18 -6.28 38.72 -1.00
N TYR A 19 -6.14 38.11 0.18
CA TYR A 19 -6.24 38.75 1.49
C TYR A 19 -4.88 38.89 2.19
N GLY A 20 -3.79 38.45 1.54
CA GLY A 20 -2.44 38.47 2.12
C GLY A 20 -2.14 37.31 3.07
N ASN A 21 -2.95 36.24 3.07
CA ASN A 21 -2.69 35.06 3.89
C ASN A 21 -1.82 34.03 3.13
N PRO A 22 -0.90 33.32 3.81
CA PRO A 22 -0.14 32.24 3.20
C PRO A 22 -1.06 31.06 2.88
N VAL A 23 -0.99 30.60 1.63
CA VAL A 23 -1.70 29.42 1.12
C VAL A 23 -0.75 28.54 0.31
N GLY A 24 -1.11 27.26 0.15
CA GLY A 24 -0.30 26.30 -0.59
C GLY A 24 -0.22 26.59 -2.10
N LYS A 25 0.69 25.86 -2.77
CA LYS A 25 0.93 25.94 -4.20
C LYS A 25 -0.37 25.80 -4.98
N ALA A 26 -0.57 26.69 -5.97
CA ALA A 26 -1.74 26.64 -6.84
C ALA A 26 -1.72 25.38 -7.73
N LEU A 27 -2.90 24.82 -7.96
CA LEU A 27 -3.14 23.70 -8.87
C LEU A 27 -4.28 24.06 -9.83
N PRO A 28 -4.05 25.00 -10.78
CA PRO A 28 -5.11 25.55 -11.62
C PRO A 28 -5.80 24.49 -12.50
N GLU A 29 -5.09 23.42 -12.86
CA GLU A 29 -5.60 22.32 -13.69
C GLU A 29 -6.18 21.16 -12.87
N TRP A 30 -6.33 21.30 -11.54
CA TRP A 30 -6.82 20.21 -10.70
C TRP A 30 -8.33 20.03 -10.81
N THR A 31 -8.77 18.84 -11.22
CA THR A 31 -10.18 18.50 -11.40
C THR A 31 -10.62 17.26 -10.61
N GLY A 32 -9.76 16.73 -9.73
CA GLY A 32 -9.98 15.44 -9.08
C GLY A 32 -9.48 14.25 -9.91
N CYS A 33 -9.51 13.06 -9.31
CA CYS A 33 -9.16 11.78 -9.93
C CYS A 33 -10.41 10.97 -10.28
N GLN A 34 -10.27 10.04 -11.21
CA GLN A 34 -11.22 8.96 -11.42
C GLN A 34 -10.82 7.74 -10.58
N ARG A 35 -11.77 6.85 -10.32
CA ARG A 35 -11.47 5.56 -9.69
C ARG A 35 -10.49 4.79 -10.56
N LEU A 36 -9.57 4.05 -9.92
CA LEU A 36 -8.60 3.23 -10.64
C LEU A 36 -9.33 2.13 -11.44
N PRO A 37 -8.89 1.83 -12.68
CA PRO A 37 -9.55 0.84 -13.52
C PRO A 37 -9.21 -0.60 -13.10
N ASP A 38 -10.11 -1.53 -13.42
CA ASP A 38 -9.87 -2.97 -13.29
C ASP A 38 -8.98 -3.48 -14.44
N VAL A 39 -7.67 -3.42 -14.24
CA VAL A 39 -6.67 -3.89 -15.21
C VAL A 39 -5.60 -4.72 -14.53
N ASP A 40 -5.06 -5.70 -15.23
CA ASP A 40 -3.91 -6.45 -14.73
C ASP A 40 -2.68 -5.54 -14.59
N LEU A 41 -2.07 -5.54 -13.40
CA LEU A 41 -0.79 -4.89 -13.16
C LEU A 41 0.30 -5.94 -13.30
N VAL A 42 0.99 -5.92 -14.44
CA VAL A 42 2.02 -6.90 -14.78
C VAL A 42 3.40 -6.37 -14.40
N GLY A 43 4.10 -7.12 -13.55
CA GLY A 43 5.51 -6.93 -13.24
C GLY A 43 6.36 -8.07 -13.81
N ARG A 44 7.62 -8.10 -13.40
CA ARG A 44 8.57 -9.15 -13.79
C ARG A 44 8.39 -10.42 -12.95
N THR A 45 8.19 -10.29 -11.64
CA THR A 45 8.10 -11.42 -10.70
C THR A 45 6.68 -11.73 -10.26
N CYS A 46 5.72 -10.86 -10.56
CA CYS A 46 4.33 -11.05 -10.17
C CYS A 46 3.37 -10.39 -11.13
N ARG A 47 2.11 -10.83 -11.07
CA ARG A 47 0.96 -10.19 -11.69
C ARG A 47 -0.07 -9.89 -10.61
N LEU A 48 -0.65 -8.70 -10.64
CA LEU A 48 -1.80 -8.37 -9.82
C LEU A 48 -3.01 -8.27 -10.72
N THR A 49 -4.10 -8.91 -10.33
CA THR A 49 -5.32 -8.98 -11.13
C THR A 49 -6.53 -8.68 -10.25
N PRO A 50 -7.57 -8.00 -10.77
CA PRO A 50 -8.80 -7.77 -10.03
C PRO A 50 -9.35 -9.07 -9.43
N TYR A 51 -9.78 -9.01 -8.17
CA TYR A 51 -10.29 -10.18 -7.48
C TYR A 51 -11.53 -10.77 -8.17
N SER A 52 -11.55 -12.09 -8.29
CA SER A 52 -12.73 -12.89 -8.60
C SER A 52 -12.72 -14.17 -7.76
N GLU A 53 -13.90 -14.80 -7.63
CA GLU A 53 -14.11 -15.95 -6.77
C GLU A 53 -13.21 -17.15 -7.10
N MET A 54 -12.76 -17.29 -8.35
CA MET A 54 -11.86 -18.38 -8.75
C MET A 54 -10.53 -18.39 -7.97
N TYR A 55 -10.11 -17.25 -7.41
CA TYR A 55 -8.88 -17.15 -6.63
C TYR A 55 -9.07 -17.52 -5.15
N ALA A 56 -10.30 -17.70 -4.68
CA ALA A 56 -10.60 -17.94 -3.27
C ALA A 56 -9.92 -19.22 -2.76
N ASN A 57 -9.95 -20.30 -3.55
CA ASN A 57 -9.29 -21.56 -3.17
C ASN A 57 -7.78 -21.41 -3.04
N GLY A 58 -7.11 -20.81 -4.04
CA GLY A 58 -5.66 -20.60 -3.99
C GLY A 58 -5.24 -19.69 -2.85
N LEU A 59 -6.00 -18.63 -2.57
CA LEU A 59 -5.75 -17.77 -1.41
C LEU A 59 -5.90 -18.52 -0.09
N TYR A 60 -6.96 -19.31 0.06
CA TYR A 60 -7.16 -20.14 1.25
C TYR A 60 -5.98 -21.09 1.47
N GLU A 61 -5.55 -21.82 0.44
CA GLU A 61 -4.39 -22.72 0.50
C GLU A 61 -3.09 -21.99 0.85
N ALA A 62 -2.89 -20.78 0.31
CA ALA A 62 -1.71 -19.96 0.62
C ALA A 62 -1.72 -19.50 2.09
N TYR A 63 -2.90 -19.16 2.62
CA TYR A 63 -3.06 -18.67 3.99
C TYR A 63 -3.05 -19.78 5.04
N ALA A 64 -3.52 -20.97 4.72
CA ALA A 64 -3.54 -22.14 5.62
C ALA A 64 -2.14 -22.60 6.06
N ARG A 65 -1.07 -22.10 5.41
CA ARG A 65 0.33 -22.38 5.78
C ARG A 65 0.85 -21.55 6.94
N ASP A 66 0.08 -20.57 7.42
CA ASP A 66 0.45 -19.69 8.54
C ASP A 66 0.07 -20.33 9.89
N ASP A 67 0.80 -19.96 10.95
CA ASP A 67 0.51 -20.38 12.33
C ASP A 67 -0.57 -19.54 13.02
N GLY A 68 -1.20 -18.62 12.29
CA GLY A 68 -2.26 -17.74 12.75
C GLY A 68 -1.80 -16.32 13.08
N GLY A 69 -0.49 -16.09 13.23
CA GLY A 69 0.07 -14.78 13.59
C GLY A 69 -0.21 -13.68 12.54
N MET A 70 -0.52 -14.05 11.30
CA MET A 70 -0.81 -13.06 10.25
C MET A 70 -2.10 -12.28 10.45
N TRP A 71 -3.04 -12.83 11.21
CA TRP A 71 -4.37 -12.25 11.40
C TRP A 71 -4.43 -11.24 12.55
N SER A 72 -3.42 -11.19 13.41
CA SER A 72 -3.44 -10.42 14.67
C SER A 72 -3.82 -8.95 14.50
N TYR A 73 -3.47 -8.35 13.36
CA TYR A 73 -3.75 -6.94 13.07
C TYR A 73 -4.74 -6.71 11.93
N LEU A 74 -5.35 -7.79 11.42
CA LEU A 74 -6.36 -7.73 10.37
C LEU A 74 -7.76 -7.80 10.99
N PRO A 75 -8.74 -7.07 10.43
CA PRO A 75 -10.12 -7.08 10.92
C PRO A 75 -10.87 -8.38 10.59
N TYR A 76 -10.22 -9.31 9.89
CA TYR A 76 -10.76 -10.59 9.45
C TYR A 76 -9.73 -11.71 9.60
N GLY A 77 -10.18 -12.94 9.35
CA GLY A 77 -9.39 -14.15 9.48
C GLY A 77 -9.22 -14.60 10.95
N PRO A 78 -8.63 -15.77 11.20
CA PRO A 78 -8.30 -16.81 10.21
C PRO A 78 -9.54 -17.32 9.46
N PHE A 79 -9.33 -17.95 8.31
CA PHE A 79 -10.39 -18.54 7.49
C PHE A 79 -10.38 -20.06 7.62
N ASP A 80 -11.56 -20.66 7.65
CA ASP A 80 -11.76 -22.11 7.72
C ASP A 80 -11.99 -22.75 6.34
N SER A 81 -12.27 -21.94 5.31
CA SER A 81 -12.64 -22.40 3.98
C SER A 81 -12.34 -21.35 2.90
N ALA A 82 -12.29 -21.80 1.65
CA ALA A 82 -12.26 -20.91 0.48
C ALA A 82 -13.51 -20.02 0.39
N SER A 83 -14.69 -20.53 0.76
CA SER A 83 -15.93 -19.74 0.82
C SER A 83 -15.77 -18.55 1.78
N ALA A 84 -15.23 -18.78 2.99
CA ALA A 84 -15.01 -17.70 3.95
C ALA A 84 -14.04 -16.62 3.43
N VAL A 85 -13.03 -17.00 2.64
CA VAL A 85 -12.15 -16.05 1.95
C VAL A 85 -12.92 -15.24 0.90
N ASN A 86 -13.77 -15.89 0.12
CA ASN A 86 -14.58 -15.19 -0.87
C ASN A 86 -15.57 -14.23 -0.22
N ASP A 87 -16.32 -14.69 0.78
CA ASP A 87 -17.38 -13.94 1.44
C ASP A 87 -16.83 -12.67 2.08
N ILE A 88 -15.66 -12.73 2.73
CA ILE A 88 -15.05 -11.54 3.32
C ILE A 88 -14.56 -10.54 2.25
N ILE A 89 -13.92 -11.01 1.17
CA ILE A 89 -13.39 -10.12 0.14
C ILE A 89 -14.56 -9.43 -0.58
N ARG A 90 -15.60 -10.20 -0.95
CA ARG A 90 -16.83 -9.67 -1.56
C ARG A 90 -17.53 -8.67 -0.64
N SER A 91 -17.69 -9.02 0.63
CA SER A 91 -18.30 -8.11 1.61
C SER A 91 -17.54 -6.78 1.70
N TYR A 92 -16.20 -6.79 1.64
CA TYR A 92 -15.40 -5.57 1.67
C TYR A 92 -15.47 -4.78 0.35
N GLN A 93 -15.52 -5.45 -0.80
CA GLN A 93 -15.74 -4.79 -2.09
C GLN A 93 -17.10 -4.07 -2.10
N GLU A 94 -18.17 -4.74 -1.66
CA GLU A 94 -19.54 -4.23 -1.71
C GLU A 94 -19.83 -3.18 -0.62
N ASN A 95 -19.42 -3.44 0.62
CA ASN A 95 -19.88 -2.66 1.78
C ASN A 95 -18.83 -1.66 2.28
N LYS A 96 -17.57 -1.78 1.85
CA LYS A 96 -16.46 -0.91 2.27
C LYS A 96 -15.77 -0.22 1.10
N ASP A 97 -16.27 -0.44 -0.11
CA ASP A 97 -15.77 0.14 -1.34
C ASP A 97 -14.30 -0.24 -1.63
N PHE A 98 -13.89 -1.45 -1.22
CA PHE A 98 -12.55 -1.94 -1.48
C PHE A 98 -12.41 -2.32 -2.95
N HIS A 99 -11.28 -1.96 -3.53
CA HIS A 99 -10.89 -2.36 -4.87
C HIS A 99 -9.72 -3.34 -4.78
N THR A 100 -10.06 -4.63 -4.69
CA THR A 100 -9.13 -5.70 -4.32
C THR A 100 -8.47 -6.34 -5.53
N PHE A 101 -7.15 -6.50 -5.42
CA PHE A 101 -6.31 -7.25 -6.34
C PHE A 101 -5.74 -8.50 -5.68
N VAL A 102 -5.68 -9.59 -6.43
CA VAL A 102 -4.96 -10.81 -6.06
C VAL A 102 -3.54 -10.73 -6.58
N ILE A 103 -2.57 -11.07 -5.74
CA ILE A 103 -1.15 -11.13 -6.08
C ILE A 103 -0.85 -12.57 -6.50
N LEU A 104 -0.35 -12.72 -7.73
CA LEU A 104 0.01 -13.99 -8.33
C LEU A 104 1.53 -14.09 -8.48
N ASP A 105 2.09 -15.19 -7.99
CA ASP A 105 3.48 -15.61 -8.23
C ASP A 105 3.44 -16.88 -9.08
N ALA A 106 4.01 -16.83 -10.29
CA ALA A 106 3.89 -17.89 -11.29
C ALA A 106 2.43 -18.39 -11.45
N GLU A 107 1.48 -17.45 -11.56
CA GLU A 107 0.03 -17.70 -11.68
C GLU A 107 -0.64 -18.35 -10.45
N GLN A 108 0.07 -18.51 -9.34
CA GLN A 108 -0.48 -19.00 -8.07
C GLN A 108 -0.86 -17.84 -7.14
N PRO A 109 -2.09 -17.81 -6.58
CA PRO A 109 -2.46 -16.83 -5.56
C PRO A 109 -1.59 -16.94 -4.32
N VAL A 110 -0.91 -15.84 -3.97
CA VAL A 110 -0.01 -15.78 -2.81
C VAL A 110 -0.38 -14.66 -1.82
N GLY A 111 -1.41 -13.89 -2.11
CA GLY A 111 -1.94 -12.86 -1.23
C GLY A 111 -2.90 -11.92 -1.95
N HIS A 112 -3.43 -10.94 -1.22
CA HIS A 112 -4.22 -9.86 -1.80
C HIS A 112 -3.87 -8.51 -1.16
N ALA A 113 -4.24 -7.44 -1.84
CA ALA A 113 -4.21 -6.07 -1.35
C ALA A 113 -5.28 -5.26 -2.06
N SER A 114 -5.74 -4.18 -1.45
CA SER A 114 -6.84 -3.38 -1.98
C SER A 114 -6.47 -1.90 -2.01
N PHE A 115 -6.92 -1.19 -3.04
CA PHE A 115 -7.13 0.24 -2.91
C PHE A 115 -8.42 0.49 -2.12
N MET A 116 -8.40 1.42 -1.18
CA MET A 116 -9.53 1.73 -0.32
C MET A 116 -9.51 3.21 0.07
N ARG A 117 -10.62 3.68 0.66
CA ARG A 117 -10.78 5.07 1.13
C ARG A 117 -10.38 6.10 0.08
N TYR A 118 -10.90 5.91 -1.14
CA TYR A 118 -10.75 6.87 -2.21
C TYR A 118 -11.26 8.25 -1.78
N ASP A 119 -10.42 9.27 -1.96
CA ASP A 119 -10.82 10.68 -1.94
C ASP A 119 -10.58 11.24 -3.33
N LEU A 120 -11.53 10.98 -4.23
CA LEU A 120 -11.43 11.33 -5.64
C LEU A 120 -11.29 12.84 -5.87
N PRO A 121 -12.04 13.73 -5.18
CA PRO A 121 -11.86 15.17 -5.33
C PRO A 121 -10.46 15.68 -4.95
N HIS A 122 -9.75 15.00 -4.05
CA HIS A 122 -8.41 15.41 -3.60
C HIS A 122 -7.26 14.52 -4.11
N GLY A 123 -7.57 13.44 -4.84
CA GLY A 123 -6.58 12.55 -5.43
C GLY A 123 -5.80 11.74 -4.39
N SER A 124 -6.47 11.29 -3.34
CA SER A 124 -5.88 10.42 -2.32
C SER A 124 -6.46 9.02 -2.39
N VAL A 125 -5.62 8.01 -2.19
CA VAL A 125 -6.05 6.61 -2.05
C VAL A 125 -5.14 5.89 -1.08
N GLU A 126 -5.71 4.95 -0.33
CA GLU A 126 -4.98 4.09 0.60
C GLU A 126 -4.78 2.70 0.00
N VAL A 127 -3.58 2.13 0.18
CA VAL A 127 -3.39 0.68 0.05
C VAL A 127 -3.58 0.04 1.41
N GLY A 128 -4.51 -0.91 1.47
CA GLY A 128 -4.90 -1.59 2.69
C GLY A 128 -5.41 -2.99 2.40
N GLY A 129 -5.90 -3.67 3.43
CA GLY A 129 -6.24 -5.10 3.32
C GLY A 129 -5.05 -5.95 2.85
N VAL A 130 -3.82 -5.50 3.06
CA VAL A 130 -2.61 -6.19 2.59
C VAL A 130 -2.45 -7.48 3.38
N THR A 131 -2.73 -8.60 2.73
CA THR A 131 -2.72 -9.94 3.32
C THR A 131 -1.74 -10.81 2.55
N PHE A 132 -0.54 -10.99 3.12
CA PHE A 132 0.51 -11.80 2.52
C PHE A 132 0.56 -13.19 3.16
N SER A 133 0.48 -14.22 2.32
CA SER A 133 0.80 -15.60 2.74
C SER A 133 2.24 -15.67 3.29
N PRO A 134 2.58 -16.69 4.08
CA PRO A 134 3.95 -16.90 4.56
C PRO A 134 4.98 -16.91 3.43
N ALA A 135 4.64 -17.51 2.28
CA ALA A 135 5.53 -17.58 1.11
C ALA A 135 5.80 -16.20 0.47
N LEU A 136 4.83 -15.28 0.54
CA LEU A 136 4.96 -13.94 -0.03
C LEU A 136 5.79 -13.00 0.85
N ARG A 137 5.83 -13.21 2.17
CA ARG A 137 6.50 -12.29 3.10
C ARG A 137 8.00 -12.19 2.80
N ARG A 138 8.52 -10.96 2.81
CA ARG A 138 9.95 -10.65 2.61
C ARG A 138 10.53 -11.15 1.28
N SER A 139 9.68 -11.34 0.26
CA SER A 139 10.08 -11.73 -1.09
C SER A 139 10.20 -10.53 -2.04
N THR A 140 10.80 -10.77 -3.21
CA THR A 140 10.82 -9.82 -4.33
C THR A 140 9.40 -9.57 -4.86
N VAL A 141 8.57 -10.62 -4.96
CA VAL A 141 7.15 -10.57 -5.35
C VAL A 141 6.36 -9.60 -4.48
N ALA A 142 6.53 -9.64 -3.16
CA ALA A 142 5.86 -8.72 -2.23
C ALA A 142 6.24 -7.26 -2.47
N THR A 143 7.52 -6.98 -2.74
CA THR A 143 7.99 -5.62 -2.99
C THR A 143 7.50 -5.11 -4.34
N GLU A 144 7.56 -5.96 -5.38
CA GLU A 144 7.07 -5.61 -6.71
C GLU A 144 5.57 -5.38 -6.73
N ALA A 145 4.79 -6.18 -6.00
CA ALA A 145 3.34 -6.01 -5.88
C ALA A 145 2.96 -4.62 -5.34
N MET A 146 3.62 -4.17 -4.27
CA MET A 146 3.37 -2.84 -3.70
C MET A 146 3.88 -1.72 -4.62
N TYR A 147 5.01 -1.92 -5.32
CA TYR A 147 5.47 -0.98 -6.35
C TYR A 147 4.45 -0.83 -7.48
N LEU A 148 3.90 -1.93 -7.99
CA LEU A 148 2.92 -1.92 -9.08
C LEU A 148 1.64 -1.17 -8.68
N MET A 149 1.11 -1.40 -7.48
CA MET A 149 -0.06 -0.68 -6.98
C MET A 149 0.22 0.82 -6.78
N MET A 150 1.36 1.16 -6.18
CA MET A 150 1.77 2.56 -5.99
C MET A 150 1.94 3.27 -7.33
N ARG A 151 2.63 2.64 -8.30
CA ARG A 151 2.79 3.14 -9.66
C ARG A 151 1.45 3.37 -10.33
N HIS A 152 0.54 2.39 -10.23
CA HIS A 152 -0.78 2.47 -10.82
C HIS A 152 -1.56 3.69 -10.31
N ALA A 153 -1.54 3.96 -9.00
CA ALA A 153 -2.16 5.16 -8.44
C ALA A 153 -1.58 6.46 -9.02
N PHE A 154 -0.25 6.64 -8.96
CA PHE A 154 0.38 7.86 -9.44
C PHE A 154 0.26 8.07 -10.95
N GLU A 155 0.28 7.00 -11.76
CA GLU A 155 0.06 7.08 -13.22
C GLU A 155 -1.37 7.52 -13.58
N HIS A 156 -2.33 7.35 -12.66
CA HIS A 156 -3.72 7.81 -12.81
C HIS A 156 -3.98 9.17 -12.14
N GLY A 157 -2.92 9.92 -11.81
CA GLY A 157 -3.02 11.30 -11.35
C GLY A 157 -3.27 11.47 -9.85
N TYR A 158 -3.29 10.38 -9.07
CA TYR A 158 -3.35 10.49 -7.61
C TYR A 158 -2.14 11.25 -7.09
N ARG A 159 -2.39 12.15 -6.13
CA ARG A 159 -1.37 13.01 -5.53
C ARG A 159 -0.86 12.49 -4.19
N ARG A 160 -1.58 11.55 -3.59
CA ARG A 160 -1.28 11.00 -2.28
C ARG A 160 -1.64 9.51 -2.24
N TYR A 161 -0.68 8.71 -1.79
CA TYR A 161 -0.83 7.27 -1.60
C TYR A 161 -0.56 6.91 -0.14
N GLU A 162 -1.57 6.40 0.56
CA GLU A 162 -1.53 6.20 2.01
C GLU A 162 -1.24 4.75 2.38
N TRP A 163 -0.53 4.57 3.49
CA TRP A 163 -0.41 3.30 4.20
C TRP A 163 -0.73 3.50 5.67
N LYS A 164 -1.58 2.63 6.23
CA LYS A 164 -1.91 2.63 7.65
C LYS A 164 -1.80 1.26 8.26
N CYS A 165 -1.41 1.25 9.53
CA CYS A 165 -1.38 0.02 10.30
C CYS A 165 -1.62 0.26 11.78
N ASN A 166 -1.92 -0.81 12.50
CA ASN A 166 -1.84 -0.81 13.97
C ASN A 166 -0.42 -0.40 14.37
N GLN A 167 -0.28 0.52 15.34
CA GLN A 167 1.01 0.99 15.82
C GLN A 167 1.90 -0.16 16.33
N LEU A 168 1.31 -1.21 16.91
CA LEU A 168 2.03 -2.39 17.39
C LEU A 168 2.44 -3.36 16.26
N ASN A 169 1.92 -3.19 15.04
CA ASN A 169 2.30 -4.01 13.89
C ASN A 169 3.66 -3.57 13.32
N MET A 170 4.74 -3.87 14.03
CA MET A 170 6.10 -3.50 13.62
C MET A 170 6.49 -4.00 12.22
N PRO A 171 6.14 -5.23 11.80
CA PRO A 171 6.38 -5.67 10.42
C PRO A 171 5.77 -4.74 9.37
N SER A 172 4.54 -4.28 9.57
CA SER A 172 3.88 -3.34 8.67
C SER A 172 4.51 -1.94 8.71
N ASN A 173 4.84 -1.42 9.90
CA ASN A 173 5.52 -0.13 10.03
C ASN A 173 6.87 -0.13 9.28
N LEU A 174 7.66 -1.19 9.45
CA LEU A 174 8.95 -1.34 8.77
C LEU A 174 8.77 -1.54 7.25
N ALA A 175 7.69 -2.17 6.81
CA ALA A 175 7.38 -2.32 5.38
C ALA A 175 7.10 -0.96 4.73
N ALA A 176 6.24 -0.12 5.34
CA ALA A 176 5.94 1.22 4.84
C ALA A 176 7.22 2.07 4.70
N LEU A 177 8.02 2.17 5.77
CA LEU A 177 9.30 2.90 5.74
C LEU A 177 10.27 2.32 4.69
N ARG A 178 10.39 0.98 4.62
CA ARG A 178 11.26 0.33 3.64
C ARG A 178 10.82 0.66 2.21
N LEU A 179 9.53 0.70 1.93
CA LEU A 179 8.96 0.99 0.60
C LEU A 179 9.07 2.47 0.21
N GLY A 180 9.40 3.35 1.16
CA GLY A 180 9.62 4.78 0.89
C GLY A 180 8.49 5.69 1.33
N PHE A 181 7.54 5.18 2.13
CA PHE A 181 6.54 6.05 2.74
C PHE A 181 7.16 6.89 3.88
N THR A 182 6.72 8.14 3.97
CA THR A 182 7.03 9.09 5.03
C THR A 182 6.04 8.92 6.19
N PHE A 183 6.54 8.87 7.44
CA PHE A 183 5.70 8.85 8.65
C PHE A 183 5.09 10.22 8.91
N GLU A 184 3.79 10.26 9.20
CA GLU A 184 3.06 11.52 9.43
C GLU A 184 2.51 11.66 10.85
N GLY A 185 2.29 10.53 11.54
CA GLY A 185 1.81 10.57 12.91
C GLY A 185 1.10 9.30 13.36
N VAL A 186 0.64 9.35 14.61
CA VAL A 186 -0.16 8.30 15.23
C VAL A 186 -1.47 8.89 15.72
N PHE A 187 -2.57 8.33 15.24
CA PHE A 187 -3.90 8.62 15.78
C PHE A 187 -4.13 7.70 16.99
N ARG A 188 -4.08 8.29 18.18
CA ARG A 188 -4.30 7.60 19.46
C ARG A 188 -5.78 7.28 19.65
N ASN A 189 -6.11 6.08 20.15
CA ASN A 189 -7.48 5.59 20.30
C ASN A 189 -8.29 5.68 18.99
N ALA A 190 -7.65 5.51 17.84
CA ALA A 190 -8.30 5.68 16.54
C ALA A 190 -9.44 4.68 16.33
N GLN A 191 -9.28 3.45 16.82
CA GLN A 191 -10.23 2.37 16.64
C GLN A 191 -10.25 1.42 17.84
N VAL A 192 -11.33 0.66 17.95
CA VAL A 192 -11.39 -0.59 18.71
C VAL A 192 -11.45 -1.72 17.68
N ALA A 193 -10.52 -2.67 17.74
CA ALA A 193 -10.43 -3.78 16.80
C ALA A 193 -10.31 -5.08 17.59
N ARG A 194 -11.21 -6.05 17.33
CA ARG A 194 -11.28 -7.33 18.04
C ARG A 194 -11.36 -7.21 19.58
N GLY A 195 -11.99 -6.14 20.07
CA GLY A 195 -12.12 -5.85 21.51
C GLY A 195 -10.97 -5.04 22.11
N ASP A 196 -9.89 -4.82 21.36
CA ASP A 196 -8.71 -4.12 21.85
C ASP A 196 -8.58 -2.69 21.30
N ARG A 197 -7.89 -1.83 22.06
CA ARG A 197 -7.48 -0.51 21.58
C ARG A 197 -6.54 -0.63 20.38
N ARG A 198 -6.81 0.14 19.34
CA ARG A 198 -5.94 0.28 18.17
C ARG A 198 -5.57 1.75 17.95
N ASP A 199 -4.31 2.05 18.24
CA ASP A 199 -3.65 3.26 17.74
C ASP A 199 -3.22 3.01 16.29
N THR A 200 -3.41 4.01 15.42
CA THR A 200 -3.15 3.86 13.98
C THR A 200 -1.99 4.75 13.59
N THR A 201 -0.93 4.14 13.06
CA THR A 201 0.18 4.86 12.44
C THR A 201 -0.18 5.22 11.00
N TRP A 202 0.09 6.45 10.62
CA TRP A 202 -0.15 7.00 9.28
C TRP A 202 1.17 7.25 8.56
N TYR A 203 1.21 6.77 7.32
CA TYR A 203 2.29 7.01 6.38
C TYR A 203 1.72 7.44 5.02
N SER A 204 2.51 8.18 4.24
CA SER A 204 2.16 8.52 2.87
C SER A 204 3.37 8.56 1.94
N VAL A 205 3.10 8.42 0.64
CA VAL A 205 3.95 8.95 -0.44
C VAL A 205 3.13 10.01 -1.16
N ILE A 206 3.71 11.17 -1.42
CA ILE A 206 3.08 12.22 -2.23
C ILE A 206 3.69 12.30 -3.64
N VAL A 207 2.99 12.98 -4.55
CA VAL A 207 3.41 13.10 -5.96
C VAL A 207 4.81 13.69 -6.13
N GLU A 208 5.22 14.60 -5.24
CA GLU A 208 6.57 15.18 -5.26
C GLU A 208 7.67 14.18 -4.85
N GLU A 209 7.34 13.19 -4.00
CA GLU A 209 8.27 12.13 -3.56
C GLU A 209 8.32 10.95 -4.54
N TRP A 210 7.22 10.69 -5.26
CA TRP A 210 7.06 9.53 -6.12
C TRP A 210 8.20 9.30 -7.13
N PRO A 211 8.74 10.31 -7.86
CA PRO A 211 9.83 10.08 -8.80
C PRO A 211 11.07 9.43 -8.17
N GLN A 212 11.38 9.80 -6.93
CA GLN A 212 12.54 9.28 -6.19
C GLN A 212 12.26 7.90 -5.62
N VAL A 213 11.07 7.71 -5.02
CA VAL A 213 10.58 6.40 -4.54
C VAL A 213 10.55 5.37 -5.68
N ARG A 214 9.99 5.76 -6.84
CA ARG A 214 9.96 4.97 -8.07
C ARG A 214 11.36 4.54 -8.49
N LYS A 215 12.27 5.49 -8.66
CA LYS A 215 13.67 5.21 -9.08
C LYS A 215 14.36 4.24 -8.13
N ARG A 216 14.15 4.41 -6.81
CA ARG A 216 14.71 3.53 -5.77
C ARG A 216 14.15 2.11 -5.87
N LEU A 217 12.83 1.96 -6.02
CA LEU A 217 12.17 0.66 -6.17
C LEU A 217 12.60 -0.05 -7.47
N GLU A 218 12.64 0.67 -8.59
CA GLU A 218 13.09 0.15 -9.89
C GLU A 218 14.57 -0.29 -9.84
N ALA A 219 15.44 0.48 -9.20
CA ALA A 219 16.84 0.11 -9.00
C ALA A 219 16.99 -1.17 -8.15
N TRP A 220 16.16 -1.33 -7.12
CA TRP A 220 16.16 -2.55 -6.31
C TRP A 220 15.59 -3.76 -7.05
N LEU A 221 14.51 -3.56 -7.81
CA LEU A 221 13.83 -4.59 -8.59
C LEU A 221 14.63 -5.01 -9.82
N ASN A 222 15.59 -4.21 -10.29
CA ASN A 222 16.44 -4.54 -11.43
C ASN A 222 17.05 -5.96 -11.30
N PRO A 223 16.97 -6.84 -12.33
CA PRO A 223 17.54 -8.19 -12.27
C PRO A 223 19.02 -8.22 -11.87
N ALA A 224 19.79 -7.20 -12.27
CA ALA A 224 21.20 -7.08 -11.92
C ALA A 224 21.45 -6.91 -10.40
N ASN A 225 20.43 -6.54 -9.63
CA ASN A 225 20.50 -6.46 -8.17
C ASN A 225 20.32 -7.83 -7.49
N PHE A 226 20.16 -8.92 -8.23
CA PHE A 226 20.04 -10.27 -7.65
C PHE A 226 21.16 -11.17 -8.18
N ASP A 227 21.57 -12.15 -7.38
CA ASP A 227 22.45 -13.21 -7.83
C ASP A 227 21.67 -14.41 -8.40
N VAL A 228 22.38 -15.46 -8.80
CA VAL A 228 21.79 -16.67 -9.40
C VAL A 228 20.86 -17.43 -8.45
N ASN A 229 20.95 -17.19 -7.14
CA ASN A 229 20.10 -17.82 -6.12
C ASN A 229 18.94 -16.89 -5.71
N GLY A 230 18.76 -15.76 -6.39
CA GLY A 230 17.73 -14.77 -6.06
C GLY A 230 18.05 -13.92 -4.83
N VAL A 231 19.29 -13.94 -4.34
CA VAL A 231 19.71 -13.12 -3.19
C VAL A 231 20.02 -11.70 -3.66
N GLN A 232 19.43 -10.71 -2.99
CA GLN A 232 19.69 -9.29 -3.29
C GLN A 232 21.16 -8.92 -3.02
N ARG A 233 21.80 -8.25 -3.98
CA ARG A 233 23.15 -7.69 -3.87
C ARG A 233 23.16 -6.41 -3.05
N ARG A 234 22.14 -5.57 -3.19
CA ARG A 234 21.91 -4.38 -2.36
C ARG A 234 20.53 -4.43 -1.75
N ALA A 235 20.46 -4.20 -0.44
CA ALA A 235 19.19 -4.07 0.26
C ALA A 235 18.47 -2.78 -0.13
N LEU A 236 17.14 -2.82 -0.25
CA LEU A 236 16.34 -1.63 -0.59
C LEU A 236 16.58 -0.46 0.39
N ARG A 237 16.77 -0.75 1.69
CA ARG A 237 17.13 0.26 2.71
C ARG A 237 18.48 0.95 2.50
N ASN A 238 19.36 0.38 1.68
CA ASN A 238 20.68 0.92 1.38
C ASN A 238 20.69 1.73 0.06
N LEU A 239 19.57 1.79 -0.65
CA LEU A 239 19.41 2.62 -1.84
C LEU A 239 18.85 3.99 -1.44
N PRO A 240 19.33 5.08 -2.06
CA PRO A 240 18.93 6.43 -1.69
C PRO A 240 17.42 6.62 -1.87
N LEU A 241 16.82 7.15 -0.80
CA LEU A 241 15.47 7.72 -0.80
C LEU A 241 15.51 9.17 -1.20
#